data_AF-A4CAA7-F1
#
_entry.id   AF-A4CAA7-F1
#
_cell.length_a   1.000
_cell.length_b   1.000
_cell.length_c   1.000
_cell.angle_alpha   90.00
_cell.angle_beta   90.00
_cell.angle_gamma   90.00
#
_symmetry.space_group_name_H-M   'P 1'
#
loop_
_entity.id
_entity.type
_entity.pdbx_description
1 polymer ?
#
loop_
_entity_poly.entity_id
_entity_poly.type
_entity_poly.pdbx_seq_one_letter_code
_entity_poly.pdbx_strand_id
1 'polypeptide(L)'
;MKLKLTIKNKLVQSGIKASLSKLVKNKIAKYALHVRKVDIHVDDVPSTLHGTFKECKINMLLPGLPTAVVKARGKNILHAIQRALKSLQHVLVQKYQFSQLRP
;
A
#
# COMPACT_ATOMS: atom_id res chain seq x y z
N MET A 1 -7.50 8.31 -16.04
CA MET A 1 -6.60 7.37 -15.33
C MET A 1 -7.40 6.25 -14.67
N LYS A 2 -7.15 4.98 -14.99
CA LYS A 2 -7.76 3.82 -14.31
C LYS A 2 -6.78 3.24 -13.29
N LEU A 3 -6.69 3.85 -12.12
CA LEU A 3 -6.02 3.22 -10.97
C LEU A 3 -6.85 1.99 -10.57
N LYS A 4 -6.35 0.79 -10.89
CA LYS A 4 -6.97 -0.46 -10.42
C LYS A 4 -6.52 -0.69 -8.98
N LEU A 5 -7.44 -0.41 -8.04
CA LEU A 5 -7.27 -0.69 -6.62
C LEU A 5 -8.01 -1.99 -6.26
N THR A 6 -7.24 -3.04 -5.96
CA THR A 6 -7.81 -4.29 -5.44
C THR A 6 -7.54 -4.33 -3.94
N ILE A 7 -8.57 -4.41 -3.11
CA ILE A 7 -8.41 -4.66 -1.68
C ILE A 7 -8.89 -6.09 -1.42
N LYS A 8 -7.98 -6.98 -1.03
CA LYS A 8 -8.29 -8.35 -0.61
C LYS A 8 -8.19 -8.46 0.90
N ASN A 9 -9.33 -8.52 1.57
CA ASN A 9 -9.43 -8.88 2.99
C ASN A 9 -10.83 -9.46 3.25
N LYS A 10 -10.88 -10.55 4.01
CA LYS A 10 -12.12 -11.21 4.47
C LYS A 10 -12.96 -10.35 5.44
N LEU A 11 -12.35 -9.36 6.09
CA LEU A 11 -12.91 -8.55 7.18
C LEU A 11 -13.09 -7.05 6.87
N VAL A 12 -12.75 -6.58 5.67
CA VAL A 12 -12.89 -5.15 5.32
C VAL A 12 -14.33 -4.87 4.90
N GLN A 13 -15.10 -4.29 5.83
CA GLN A 13 -16.43 -3.74 5.54
C GLN A 13 -16.34 -2.65 4.45
N SER A 14 -17.38 -2.52 3.62
CA SER A 14 -17.46 -1.60 2.48
C SER A 14 -17.08 -0.15 2.84
N GLY A 15 -17.44 0.32 4.05
CA GLY A 15 -17.09 1.65 4.54
C GLY A 15 -15.58 1.88 4.73
N ILE A 16 -14.85 0.85 5.19
CA ILE A 16 -13.39 0.93 5.34
C ILE A 16 -12.72 0.98 3.96
N LYS A 17 -13.23 0.25 2.97
CA LYS A 17 -12.70 0.21 1.59
C LYS A 17 -12.75 1.58 0.90
N ALA A 18 -13.84 2.33 1.08
CA ALA A 18 -13.99 3.68 0.52
C ALA A 18 -13.00 4.68 1.16
N SER A 19 -12.91 4.67 2.49
CA SER A 19 -11.97 5.49 3.25
C SER A 19 -10.50 5.18 2.89
N LEU A 20 -10.16 3.89 2.77
CA LEU A 20 -8.87 3.42 2.29
C LEU A 20 -8.58 3.93 0.88
N SER A 21 -9.53 3.77 -0.04
CA SER A 21 -9.40 4.22 -1.42
C SER A 21 -9.11 5.72 -1.49
N LYS A 22 -9.83 6.53 -0.70
CA LYS A 22 -9.60 7.98 -0.61
C LYS A 22 -8.21 8.30 -0.03
N LEU A 23 -7.78 7.59 1.01
CA LEU A 23 -6.47 7.80 1.65
C LEU A 23 -5.31 7.41 0.71
N VAL A 24 -5.42 6.25 0.07
CA VAL A 24 -4.49 5.72 -0.94
C VAL A 24 -4.40 6.68 -2.10
N LYS A 25 -5.55 7.12 -2.65
CA LYS A 25 -5.58 8.11 -3.73
C LYS A 25 -4.95 9.43 -3.32
N ASN A 26 -5.24 9.97 -2.14
CA ASN A 26 -4.63 11.22 -1.69
C ASN A 26 -3.11 11.10 -1.51
N LYS A 27 -2.63 9.98 -0.95
CA LYS A 27 -1.19 9.76 -0.74
C LYS A 27 -0.43 9.48 -2.04
N ILE A 28 -1.08 8.83 -3.00
CA ILE A 28 -0.48 8.45 -4.28
C ILE A 28 -0.83 9.49 -5.36
N ALA A 29 -1.69 10.48 -5.10
CA ALA A 29 -2.09 11.51 -6.07
C ALA A 29 -0.89 12.20 -6.71
N LYS A 30 0.14 12.51 -5.91
CA LYS A 30 1.41 13.07 -6.39
C LYS A 30 2.16 12.17 -7.38
N TYR A 31 1.95 10.87 -7.31
CA TYR A 31 2.58 9.86 -8.16
C TYR A 31 1.57 9.17 -9.09
N ALA A 32 0.33 9.68 -9.20
CA ALA A 32 -0.77 9.00 -9.90
C ALA A 32 -0.49 8.82 -11.40
N LEU A 33 0.32 9.70 -12.00
CA LEU A 33 0.81 9.60 -13.38
C LEU A 33 1.71 8.39 -13.61
N HIS A 34 2.36 7.91 -12.55
CA HIS A 34 3.34 6.85 -12.62
C HIS A 34 2.88 5.57 -11.91
N VAL A 35 1.59 5.43 -11.57
CA VAL A 35 1.08 4.24 -10.88
C VAL A 35 -0.05 3.63 -11.71
N ARG A 36 0.18 2.42 -12.24
CA ARG A 36 -0.82 1.71 -13.06
C ARG A 36 -1.75 0.84 -12.21
N LYS A 37 -1.21 0.15 -11.21
CA LYS A 37 -1.99 -0.79 -10.39
C LYS A 37 -1.50 -0.79 -8.95
N VAL A 38 -2.44 -0.88 -8.01
CA VAL A 38 -2.17 -1.05 -6.58
C VAL A 38 -3.04 -2.18 -6.06
N ASP A 39 -2.41 -3.27 -5.64
CA ASP A 39 -3.08 -4.38 -4.97
C ASP A 39 -2.73 -4.33 -3.48
N ILE A 40 -3.74 -4.17 -2.63
CA ILE A 40 -3.62 -4.15 -1.18
C ILE A 40 -4.21 -5.46 -0.64
N HIS A 41 -3.37 -6.28 -0.03
CA HIS A 41 -3.77 -7.50 0.64
C HIS A 41 -3.62 -7.28 2.14
N VAL A 42 -4.64 -7.63 2.91
CA VAL A 42 -4.55 -7.59 4.36
C VAL A 42 -4.90 -8.97 4.89
N ASP A 43 -3.92 -9.58 5.53
CA ASP A 43 -3.98 -10.93 6.07
C ASP A 43 -3.84 -10.90 7.60
N ASP A 44 -4.49 -11.85 8.26
CA ASP A 44 -4.31 -12.13 9.67
C ASP A 44 -3.13 -13.07 9.84
N VAL A 45 -2.08 -12.59 10.51
CA VAL A 45 -0.89 -13.37 10.82
C VAL A 45 -0.90 -13.69 12.31
N PRO A 46 -1.07 -14.97 12.70
CA PRO A 46 -0.89 -15.37 14.08
C PRO A 46 0.59 -15.23 14.46
N SER A 47 0.89 -14.48 15.51
CA SER A 47 2.23 -14.41 16.09
C SER A 47 2.28 -15.21 17.38
N THR A 48 3.28 -16.06 17.49
CA THR A 48 3.51 -16.96 18.64
C THR A 48 3.76 -16.22 19.96
N LEU A 49 4.15 -14.94 19.93
CA LEU A 49 4.55 -14.17 21.11
C LEU A 49 3.53 -13.10 21.56
N HIS A 50 2.65 -12.61 20.68
CA HIS A 50 1.82 -11.43 20.97
C HIS A 50 0.40 -11.48 20.36
N GLY A 51 -0.10 -12.68 20.02
CA GLY A 51 -1.44 -12.86 19.46
C GLY A 51 -1.52 -12.60 17.95
N THR A 52 -2.73 -12.39 17.42
CA THR A 52 -2.97 -12.14 15.99
C THR A 52 -2.62 -10.70 15.61
N PHE A 53 -1.72 -10.53 14.65
CA PHE A 53 -1.45 -9.24 14.02
C PHE A 53 -2.05 -9.17 12.62
N LYS A 54 -2.35 -7.95 12.18
CA LYS A 54 -2.74 -7.71 10.79
C LYS A 54 -1.49 -7.37 9.99
N GLU A 55 -1.19 -8.14 8.95
CA GLU A 55 -0.18 -7.81 7.96
C GLU A 55 -0.85 -7.20 6.72
N CYS A 56 -0.40 -6.01 6.34
CA CYS A 56 -0.83 -5.34 5.12
C CYS A 56 0.30 -5.40 4.09
N LYS A 57 0.04 -6.03 2.96
CA LYS A 57 0.94 -6.12 1.81
C LYS A 57 0.38 -5.27 0.67
N ILE A 58 1.15 -4.28 0.24
CA ILE A 58 0.83 -3.43 -0.90
C ILE A 58 1.77 -3.80 -2.04
N ASN A 59 1.21 -4.30 -3.13
CA ASN A 59 1.92 -4.48 -4.40
C ASN A 59 1.56 -3.32 -5.31
N MET A 60 2.58 -2.66 -5.85
CA MET A 60 2.42 -1.54 -6.75
C MET A 60 3.13 -1.80 -8.06
N LEU A 61 2.38 -1.63 -9.15
CA LEU A 61 2.90 -1.71 -10.50
C LEU A 61 3.10 -0.30 -11.05
N LEU A 62 4.37 0.00 -11.34
CA LEU A 62 4.85 1.26 -11.85
C LEU A 62 5.25 1.04 -13.32
N PRO A 63 4.83 1.90 -14.27
CA PRO A 63 5.32 1.82 -15.63
C PRO A 63 6.79 2.26 -15.69
N GLY A 64 7.66 1.41 -16.23
CA GLY A 64 9.09 1.71 -16.36
C GLY A 64 9.94 1.47 -15.11
N LEU A 65 9.35 0.96 -14.03
CA LEU A 65 10.06 0.60 -12.80
C LEU A 65 9.68 -0.82 -12.35
N PRO A 66 10.58 -1.54 -11.66
CA PRO A 66 10.26 -2.84 -11.08
C PRO A 66 9.10 -2.70 -10.09
N THR A 67 8.26 -3.72 -10.02
CA THR A 67 7.12 -3.76 -9.10
C THR A 67 7.59 -3.56 -7.66
N ALA A 68 7.00 -2.59 -6.96
CA ALA A 68 7.32 -2.32 -5.57
C ALA A 68 6.38 -3.13 -4.67
N VAL A 69 6.96 -3.86 -3.72
CA VAL A 69 6.21 -4.61 -2.72
C VAL A 69 6.56 -4.07 -1.36
N VAL A 70 5.55 -3.63 -0.62
CA VAL A 70 5.70 -3.10 0.75
C VAL A 70 4.85 -3.93 1.68
N LYS A 71 5.44 -4.38 2.78
CA LYS A 71 4.73 -5.11 3.84
C LYS A 71 4.83 -4.31 5.13
N ALA A 72 3.72 -4.19 5.85
CA ALA A 72 3.72 -3.61 7.19
C ALA A 72 2.80 -4.38 8.12
N ARG A 73 3.21 -4.49 9.38
CA ARG A 73 2.45 -5.15 10.44
C ARG A 73 1.88 -4.11 11.41
N GLY A 74 0.66 -4.36 11.86
CA GLY A 74 -0.01 -3.52 12.85
C GLY A 74 -0.90 -4.36 13.77
N LYS A 75 -1.16 -3.82 14.97
CA LYS A 75 -2.10 -4.41 15.92
C LYS A 75 -3.53 -4.43 15.36
N ASN A 76 -3.90 -3.38 14.60
CA ASN A 76 -5.21 -3.22 13.97
C ASN A 76 -5.06 -3.02 12.46
N ILE A 77 -6.14 -3.29 11.71
CA ILE A 77 -6.21 -3.13 10.24
C ILE A 77 -5.80 -1.70 9.83
N LEU A 78 -6.41 -0.68 10.46
CA LEU A 78 -6.10 0.73 10.19
C LEU A 78 -4.63 1.07 10.43
N HIS A 79 -4.05 0.54 11.50
CA HIS A 79 -2.65 0.81 11.87
C HIS A 79 -1.69 0.12 10.91
N ALA A 80 -1.99 -1.12 10.49
CA ALA A 80 -1.21 -1.83 9.47
C ALA A 80 -1.24 -1.10 8.12
N ILE A 81 -2.41 -0.60 7.72
CA ILE A 81 -2.59 0.18 6.48
C ILE A 81 -1.82 1.49 6.54
N GLN A 82 -1.96 2.28 7.61
CA GLN A 82 -1.27 3.56 7.73
C GLN A 82 0.24 3.39 7.67
N ARG A 83 0.78 2.38 8.35
CA ARG A 83 2.20 2.03 8.27
C ARG A 83 2.60 1.60 6.86
N ALA A 84 1.82 0.72 6.22
CA ALA A 84 2.09 0.29 4.85
C ALA A 84 2.10 1.47 3.86
N LEU A 85 1.19 2.42 4.01
CA LEU A 85 1.13 3.62 3.17
C LEU A 85 2.29 4.58 3.43
N LYS A 86 2.73 4.73 4.69
CA LYS A 86 3.90 5.53 5.01
C LYS A 86 5.18 4.91 4.43
N SER A 87 5.35 3.60 4.59
CA SER A 87 6.45 2.84 3.98
C SER A 87 6.41 2.92 2.46
N LEU A 88 5.22 2.82 1.85
CA LEU A 88 5.04 2.99 0.41
C LEU A 88 5.44 4.40 -0.04
N GLN A 89 5.05 5.43 0.68
CA GLN A 89 5.44 6.80 0.36
C GLN A 89 6.97 6.96 0.40
N HIS A 90 7.64 6.39 1.40
CA HIS A 90 9.11 6.42 1.49
C HIS A 90 9.76 5.67 0.32
N VAL A 91 9.26 4.47 -0.02
CA VAL A 91 9.78 3.69 -1.16
C VAL A 91 9.57 4.43 -2.48
N LEU A 92 8.42 5.08 -2.67
CA LEU A 92 8.15 5.87 -3.88
C LEU A 92 9.07 7.09 -3.94
N VAL A 93 9.22 7.85 -2.86
CA VAL A 93 10.15 8.98 -2.80
C VAL A 93 11.55 8.50 -3.17
N GLN A 94 12.05 7.41 -2.59
CA GLN A 94 13.35 6.85 -2.96
C GLN A 94 13.40 6.47 -4.44
N LYS A 95 12.45 5.66 -4.94
CA LYS A 95 12.47 5.19 -6.33
C LYS A 95 12.36 6.32 -7.35
N TYR A 96 11.54 7.34 -7.10
CA TYR A 96 11.39 8.48 -8.00
C TYR A 96 12.51 9.51 -7.85
N GLN A 97 13.05 9.73 -6.65
CA GLN A 97 14.26 10.56 -6.48
C GLN A 97 15.46 9.94 -7.20
N PHE A 98 15.66 8.63 -7.07
CA PHE A 98 16.70 7.91 -7.82
C PHE A 98 16.46 7.93 -9.33
N SER A 99 15.20 7.96 -9.79
CA SER A 99 14.89 8.02 -11.23
C SER A 99 15.08 9.40 -11.84
N GLN A 100 15.07 10.48 -11.05
CA GLN A 100 15.38 11.85 -11.51
C GLN A 100 16.88 12.19 -11.45
N LEU A 101 17.70 11.31 -10.88
CA LEU A 101 19.15 11.48 -10.76
C LEU A 101 19.95 10.68 -11.80
N ARG A 102 19.32 10.14 -12.84
CA ARG A 102 20.06 9.65 -14.01
C ARG A 102 20.26 10.80 -15.00
N PRO A 103 21.50 11.30 -15.19
CA PRO A 103 21.83 12.17 -16.31
C PRO A 103 21.70 11.46 -17.66
#